data_AF-A0A7Z9UED7-F1
#
_entry.id   AF-A0A7Z9UED7-F1
#
_cell.length_a   1.000
_cell.length_b   1.000
_cell.length_c   1.000
_cell.angle_alpha   90.00
_cell.angle_beta   90.00
_cell.angle_gamma   90.00
#
_symmetry.space_group_name_H-M   'P 1'
#
loop_
_entity.id
_entity.type
_entity.pdbx_description
1 polymer ?
#
loop_
_entity_poly.entity_id
_entity_poly.type
_entity_poly.pdbx_seq_one_letter_code
_entity_poly.pdbx_strand_id
1 'polypeptide(L)'
;MPPGFGIPVASNEGFILSSRVYNLDAYLPEQTVYQEVTLDFVRERGLARSYRPILLRNVAAGIGQNTFWEVPPGGMILRNKISPNSSSGLTAHLERHAVSAELYDATAKKSLLKLATRRGADGLLSSVESYSSTRGIVLQPGHDYEAIIRYDNPTQSPIRGVCYLTFYFYDSAFKKPER
;
A
#
# COMPACT_ATOMS: atom_id res chain seq x y z
N MET A 1 8.61 -5.26 -6.67
CA MET A 1 9.63 -5.31 -5.59
C MET A 1 10.98 -4.88 -6.16
N PRO A 2 11.90 -4.32 -5.34
CA PRO A 2 13.21 -3.94 -5.86
C PRO A 2 14.02 -5.19 -6.23
N PRO A 3 14.89 -5.13 -7.26
CA PRO A 3 15.76 -6.24 -7.62
C PRO A 3 16.60 -6.75 -6.44
N GLY A 4 16.70 -8.07 -6.30
CA GLY A 4 17.47 -8.71 -5.24
C GLY A 4 16.77 -8.76 -3.88
N PHE A 5 15.48 -8.43 -3.81
CA PHE A 5 14.65 -8.63 -2.63
C PHE A 5 13.56 -9.68 -2.88
N GLY A 6 13.15 -10.36 -1.80
CA GLY A 6 12.18 -11.45 -1.83
C GLY A 6 11.30 -11.45 -0.59
N ILE A 7 10.06 -11.94 -0.70
CA ILE A 7 9.28 -12.33 0.46
C ILE A 7 9.67 -13.79 0.75
N PRO A 8 10.36 -14.08 1.86
CA PRO A 8 10.75 -15.44 2.17
C PRO A 8 9.49 -16.26 2.51
N VAL A 9 9.42 -17.47 1.98
CA VAL A 9 8.34 -18.41 2.25
C VAL A 9 8.94 -19.80 2.44
N ALA A 10 8.55 -20.48 3.52
CA ALA A 10 9.00 -21.86 3.74
C ALA A 10 8.28 -22.82 2.78
N SER A 11 8.92 -23.95 2.43
CA SER A 11 8.33 -24.91 1.49
C SER A 11 7.06 -25.58 2.00
N ASN A 12 6.82 -25.54 3.31
CA ASN A 12 5.64 -26.06 4.00
C ASN A 12 4.67 -24.95 4.45
N GLU A 13 4.92 -23.69 4.08
CA GLU A 13 4.04 -22.58 4.41
C GLU A 13 2.92 -22.48 3.37
N GLY A 14 1.67 -22.46 3.86
CA GLY A 14 0.49 -22.28 3.01
C GLY A 14 0.31 -20.82 2.62
N PHE A 15 -0.11 -20.57 1.38
CA PHE A 15 -0.52 -19.24 0.94
C PHE A 15 -2.01 -19.05 1.12
N ILE A 16 -2.41 -17.87 1.57
CA ILE A 16 -3.80 -17.41 1.47
C ILE A 16 -3.87 -16.42 0.32
N LEU A 17 -4.58 -16.81 -0.74
CA LEU A 17 -4.99 -15.90 -1.79
C LEU A 17 -6.37 -15.34 -1.42
N SER A 18 -6.43 -14.04 -1.17
CA SER A 18 -7.69 -13.30 -1.01
C SER A 18 -7.83 -12.34 -2.18
N SER A 19 -8.99 -12.38 -2.83
CA SER A 19 -9.32 -11.52 -3.97
C SER A 19 -10.72 -10.96 -3.81
N ARG A 20 -10.94 -9.76 -4.35
CA ARG A 20 -12.26 -9.14 -4.44
C ARG A 20 -12.54 -8.74 -5.88
N VAL A 21 -13.71 -9.13 -6.37
CA VAL A 21 -14.28 -8.61 -7.61
C VAL A 21 -15.36 -7.62 -7.21
N TYR A 22 -15.21 -6.36 -7.63
CA TYR A 22 -16.23 -5.34 -7.44
C TYR A 22 -17.00 -5.15 -8.74
N ASN A 23 -18.28 -5.51 -8.74
CA ASN A 23 -19.18 -5.06 -9.79
C ASN A 23 -19.73 -3.67 -9.39
N LEU A 24 -19.35 -2.64 -10.14
CA LEU A 24 -19.76 -1.26 -9.88
C LEU A 24 -21.07 -0.87 -10.56
N ASP A 25 -21.62 -1.74 -11.42
CA ASP A 25 -22.86 -1.49 -12.16
C ASP A 25 -23.91 -2.56 -11.81
N ALA A 26 -24.96 -2.11 -11.12
CA ALA A 26 -26.05 -2.96 -10.66
C ALA A 26 -26.95 -3.48 -11.79
N TYR A 27 -26.83 -2.92 -13.01
CA TYR A 27 -27.68 -3.27 -14.15
C TYR A 27 -26.97 -4.17 -15.16
N LEU A 28 -25.70 -4.55 -14.91
CA LEU A 28 -25.02 -5.50 -15.79
C LEU A 28 -25.75 -6.85 -15.78
N PRO A 29 -25.96 -7.47 -16.96
CA PRO A 29 -26.48 -8.82 -17.03
C PRO A 29 -25.52 -9.79 -16.33
N GLU A 30 -26.00 -10.99 -16.00
CA GLU A 30 -25.14 -12.04 -15.42
C GLU A 30 -23.89 -12.26 -16.29
N GLN A 31 -22.72 -12.24 -15.65
CA GLN A 31 -21.44 -12.47 -16.31
C GLN A 31 -20.67 -13.57 -15.60
N THR A 32 -20.07 -14.45 -16.39
CA THR A 32 -19.02 -15.34 -15.87
C THR A 32 -17.68 -14.60 -15.95
N VAL A 33 -17.05 -14.40 -14.80
CA VAL A 33 -15.74 -13.75 -14.70
C VAL A 33 -14.71 -14.73 -14.16
N TYR A 34 -13.49 -14.65 -14.68
CA TYR A 34 -12.36 -15.44 -14.23
C TYR A 34 -11.27 -14.51 -13.71
N GLN A 35 -10.60 -14.91 -12.65
CA GLN A 35 -9.41 -14.24 -12.15
C GLN A 35 -8.21 -15.15 -12.32
N GLU A 36 -7.22 -14.67 -13.07
CA GLU A 36 -5.92 -15.31 -13.16
C GLU A 36 -4.97 -14.64 -12.15
N VAL A 37 -4.28 -15.46 -11.37
CA VAL A 37 -3.24 -15.00 -10.45
C VAL A 37 -1.96 -15.76 -10.75
N THR A 38 -0.95 -15.02 -11.17
CA THR A 38 0.38 -15.56 -11.45
C THR A 38 1.33 -15.14 -10.34
N LEU A 39 2.03 -16.11 -9.77
CA LEU A 39 3.04 -15.90 -8.73
C LEU A 39 4.42 -16.31 -9.26
N ASP A 40 5.34 -15.36 -9.31
CA ASP A 40 6.74 -15.65 -9.61
C ASP A 40 7.42 -16.24 -8.37
N PHE A 41 7.73 -17.53 -8.42
CA PHE A 41 8.43 -18.24 -7.35
C PHE A 41 9.82 -18.68 -7.80
N VAL A 42 10.83 -18.36 -6.98
CA VAL A 42 12.21 -18.82 -7.20
C VAL A 42 12.69 -19.59 -5.99
N ARG A 43 13.12 -20.84 -6.21
CA ARG A 43 13.79 -21.61 -5.16
C ARG A 43 15.14 -21.00 -4.88
N GLU A 44 15.46 -20.77 -3.61
CA GLU A 44 16.73 -20.19 -3.19
C GLU A 44 17.95 -20.94 -3.77
N ARG A 45 17.91 -22.28 -3.84
CA ARG A 45 19.00 -23.10 -4.41
C ARG A 45 19.31 -22.79 -5.88
N GLY A 46 18.40 -22.14 -6.60
CA GLY A 46 18.58 -21.73 -7.99
C GLY A 46 19.07 -20.29 -8.16
N LEU A 47 19.29 -19.56 -7.05
CA LEU A 47 19.75 -18.18 -7.11
C LEU A 47 21.28 -18.11 -7.08
N ALA A 48 21.86 -17.28 -7.97
CA ALA A 48 23.27 -16.94 -7.92
C ALA A 48 23.64 -16.13 -6.65
N ARG A 49 22.68 -15.39 -6.08
CA ARG A 49 22.78 -14.67 -4.81
C ARG A 49 21.44 -14.71 -4.09
N SER A 50 21.45 -15.01 -2.79
CA SER A 50 20.23 -14.99 -1.98
C SER A 50 19.57 -13.62 -2.03
N TYR A 51 18.24 -13.62 -2.10
CA TYR A 51 17.47 -12.38 -1.98
C TYR A 51 17.49 -11.87 -0.54
N ARG A 52 17.45 -10.54 -0.42
CA ARG A 52 17.25 -9.87 0.86
C ARG A 52 15.78 -9.98 1.27
N PRO A 53 15.48 -10.44 2.50
CA PRO A 53 14.12 -10.65 2.95
C PRO A 53 13.38 -9.32 3.14
N ILE A 54 12.12 -9.29 2.72
CA ILE A 54 11.19 -8.18 2.96
C ILE A 54 10.08 -8.64 3.90
N LEU A 55 9.79 -7.78 4.86
CA LEU A 55 8.63 -7.85 5.74
C LEU A 55 7.58 -6.84 5.27
N LEU A 56 6.33 -7.28 5.13
CA LEU A 56 5.21 -6.41 4.83
C LEU A 56 4.53 -5.93 6.12
N ARG A 57 4.19 -4.65 6.20
CA ARG A 57 3.24 -4.13 7.19
C ARG A 57 2.21 -3.26 6.52
N ASN A 58 0.95 -3.53 6.81
CA ASN A 58 -0.15 -2.69 6.40
C ASN A 58 -0.48 -1.72 7.53
N VAL A 59 -0.63 -0.45 7.19
CA VAL A 59 -1.13 0.59 8.07
C VAL A 59 -2.43 1.08 7.48
N ALA A 60 -3.54 0.88 8.21
CA ALA A 60 -4.81 1.47 7.83
C ALA A 60 -4.85 2.93 8.30
N ALA A 61 -5.17 3.84 7.39
CA ALA A 61 -5.58 5.18 7.76
C ALA A 61 -7.01 5.13 8.31
N GLY A 62 -7.39 6.11 9.14
CA GLY A 62 -8.71 6.14 9.73
C GLY A 62 -9.00 7.32 10.63
N ILE A 63 -10.23 7.40 11.12
CA ILE A 63 -10.67 8.37 12.12
C ILE A 63 -11.07 7.60 13.39
N GLY A 64 -10.37 7.85 14.49
CA GLY A 64 -10.51 7.04 15.71
C GLY A 64 -10.11 5.59 15.44
N GLN A 65 -11.03 4.66 15.72
CA GLN A 65 -10.86 3.22 15.46
C GLN A 65 -11.43 2.78 14.09
N ASN A 66 -12.06 3.69 13.35
CA ASN A 66 -12.72 3.38 12.09
C ASN A 66 -11.76 3.53 10.91
N THR A 67 -11.61 2.46 10.13
CA THR A 67 -10.80 2.43 8.90
C THR A 67 -11.54 2.95 7.67
N PHE A 68 -12.86 3.10 7.78
CA PHE A 68 -13.70 3.81 6.82
C PHE A 68 -14.14 5.13 7.41
N TRP A 69 -14.26 6.14 6.55
CA TRP A 69 -14.74 7.46 6.96
C TRP A 69 -15.55 8.11 5.85
N GLU A 70 -16.28 9.16 6.22
CA GLU A 70 -16.96 10.01 5.26
C GLU A 70 -16.05 11.16 4.80
N VAL A 71 -15.96 11.35 3.49
CA VAL A 71 -15.32 12.50 2.88
C VAL A 71 -16.44 13.48 2.48
N PRO A 72 -16.53 14.66 3.10
CA PRO A 72 -17.58 15.62 2.78
C PRO A 72 -17.41 16.21 1.37
N PRO A 73 -18.45 16.82 0.79
CA PRO A 73 -18.32 17.64 -0.42
C PRO A 73 -17.17 18.65 -0.31
N GLY A 74 -16.39 18.81 -1.38
CA GLY A 74 -15.19 19.65 -1.40
C GLY A 74 -13.90 18.94 -0.95
N GLY A 75 -13.99 17.71 -0.43
CA GLY A 75 -12.84 16.88 -0.12
C GLY A 75 -12.34 16.99 1.33
N MET A 76 -11.22 16.32 1.60
CA MET A 76 -10.64 16.24 2.95
C MET A 76 -9.15 15.93 2.90
N ILE A 77 -8.42 16.36 3.93
CA ILE A 77 -7.07 15.89 4.23
C ILE A 77 -7.11 15.15 5.56
N LEU A 78 -6.81 13.86 5.53
CA LEU A 78 -6.65 13.03 6.72
C LEU A 78 -5.16 12.95 7.08
N ARG A 79 -4.84 13.11 8.37
CA ARG A 79 -3.49 12.93 8.93
C ARG A 79 -3.54 11.86 9.99
N ASN A 80 -2.77 10.78 9.82
CA ASN A 80 -2.61 9.75 10.83
C ASN A 80 -1.15 9.65 11.23
N LYS A 81 -0.88 9.71 12.55
CA LYS A 81 0.44 9.41 13.07
C LYS A 81 0.78 7.96 12.78
N ILE A 82 1.99 7.72 12.29
CA ILE A 82 2.53 6.40 12.05
C ILE A 82 3.89 6.28 12.74
N SER A 83 4.22 5.09 13.24
CA SER A 83 5.51 4.81 13.87
C SER A 83 6.28 3.73 13.10
N PRO A 84 6.78 4.01 11.88
CA PRO A 84 7.59 3.06 11.14
C PRO A 84 9.03 3.02 11.67
N ASN A 85 9.57 1.82 11.92
CA ASN A 85 10.94 1.65 12.42
C ASN A 85 12.04 1.74 11.32
N SER A 86 11.71 1.72 10.02
CA SER A 86 12.55 2.03 8.80
C SER A 86 12.00 1.35 7.53
N SER A 87 11.71 2.03 6.39
CA SER A 87 11.05 1.38 5.22
C SER A 87 11.92 1.26 3.95
N SER A 88 11.90 0.11 3.28
CA SER A 88 12.51 -0.16 1.96
C SER A 88 11.58 0.08 0.76
N GLY A 89 10.28 0.28 0.98
CA GLY A 89 9.31 0.54 -0.08
C GLY A 89 7.93 0.92 0.46
N LEU A 90 7.09 1.51 -0.38
CA LEU A 90 5.72 1.89 0.00
C LEU A 90 4.79 1.74 -1.20
N THR A 91 3.69 1.04 -1.01
CA THR A 91 2.52 1.10 -1.89
C THR A 91 1.33 1.61 -1.11
N ALA A 92 0.38 2.21 -1.81
CA ALA A 92 -0.90 2.60 -1.24
C ALA A 92 -2.03 1.84 -1.94
N HIS A 93 -3.11 1.62 -1.22
CA HIS A 93 -4.42 1.28 -1.75
C HIS A 93 -5.37 2.41 -1.38
N LEU A 94 -6.00 3.01 -2.38
CA LEU A 94 -6.89 4.16 -2.24
C LEU A 94 -8.20 3.87 -2.98
N GLU A 95 -9.31 4.38 -2.46
CA GLU A 95 -10.62 4.32 -3.12
C GLU A 95 -10.88 5.53 -4.03
N ARG A 96 -12.01 5.49 -4.74
CA ARG A 96 -12.46 6.53 -5.68
C ARG A 96 -12.35 7.90 -5.02
N HIS A 97 -11.97 8.92 -5.82
CA HIS A 97 -11.82 10.31 -5.39
C HIS A 97 -10.60 10.63 -4.50
N ALA A 98 -9.81 9.62 -4.10
CA ALA A 98 -8.49 9.89 -3.55
C ALA A 98 -7.61 10.60 -4.58
N VAL A 99 -6.77 11.52 -4.10
CA VAL A 99 -5.83 12.30 -4.91
C VAL A 99 -4.40 11.81 -4.68
N SER A 100 -4.01 11.62 -3.42
CA SER A 100 -2.66 11.15 -3.08
C SER A 100 -2.60 10.56 -1.68
N ALA A 101 -1.60 9.70 -1.48
CA ALA A 101 -1.11 9.31 -0.16
C ALA A 101 0.34 9.78 0.01
N GLU A 102 0.67 10.33 1.17
CA GLU A 102 1.98 10.91 1.44
C GLU A 102 2.55 10.40 2.76
N LEU A 103 3.83 10.06 2.76
CA LEU A 103 4.65 9.85 3.95
C LEU A 103 5.36 11.15 4.28
N TYR A 104 5.07 11.71 5.44
CA TYR A 104 5.56 13.01 5.88
C TYR A 104 6.33 12.89 7.20
N ASP A 105 7.49 13.53 7.28
CA ASP A 105 8.27 13.71 8.50
C ASP A 105 7.76 14.96 9.23
N ALA A 106 7.02 14.77 10.32
CA ALA A 106 6.40 15.85 11.07
C ALA A 106 7.42 16.64 11.90
N THR A 107 8.48 15.97 12.37
CA THR A 107 9.57 16.59 13.12
C THR A 107 10.38 17.52 12.22
N ALA A 108 10.79 17.04 11.04
CA ALA A 108 11.56 17.82 10.06
C ALA A 108 10.70 18.72 9.17
N LYS A 109 9.36 18.61 9.26
CA LYS A 109 8.37 19.29 8.43
C LYS A 109 8.61 19.08 6.92
N LYS A 110 8.82 17.83 6.51
CA LYS A 110 9.23 17.49 5.14
C LYS A 110 8.47 16.29 4.58
N SER A 111 8.02 16.42 3.33
CA SER A 111 7.53 15.28 2.54
C SER A 111 8.67 14.32 2.19
N LEU A 112 8.53 13.05 2.53
CA LEU A 112 9.51 12.01 2.19
C LEU A 112 9.13 11.29 0.90
N LEU A 113 7.84 11.02 0.72
CA LEU A 113 7.30 10.37 -0.46
C LEU A 113 5.83 10.75 -0.64
N LYS A 114 5.44 11.06 -1.86
CA LYS A 114 4.05 11.26 -2.25
C LYS A 114 3.71 10.35 -3.43
N LEU A 115 2.66 9.57 -3.26
CA LEU A 115 2.11 8.67 -4.27
C LEU A 115 0.85 9.32 -4.85
N ALA A 116 0.91 9.72 -6.10
CA ALA A 116 -0.24 10.31 -6.78
C ALA A 116 -1.17 9.23 -7.33
N THR A 117 -2.45 9.56 -7.41
CA THR A 117 -3.43 8.76 -8.15
C THR A 117 -3.38 9.09 -9.64
N ARG A 118 -3.70 8.10 -10.47
CA ARG A 118 -3.90 8.25 -11.91
C ARG A 118 -5.36 7.97 -12.24
N ARG A 119 -5.88 8.71 -13.20
CA ARG A 119 -7.26 8.56 -13.66
C ARG A 119 -7.30 7.97 -15.07
N GLY A 120 -8.32 7.16 -15.32
CA GLY A 120 -8.65 6.68 -16.66
C GLY A 120 -9.28 7.77 -17.51
N ALA A 121 -9.50 7.47 -18.79
CA ALA A 121 -10.21 8.36 -19.73
C ALA A 121 -11.67 8.65 -19.29
N ASP A 122 -12.25 7.76 -18.50
CA ASP A 122 -13.57 7.88 -17.87
C ASP A 122 -13.57 8.77 -16.60
N GLY A 123 -12.40 9.29 -16.21
CA GLY A 123 -12.23 10.10 -15.00
C GLY A 123 -12.22 9.28 -13.69
N LEU A 124 -12.32 7.96 -13.77
CA LEU A 124 -12.28 7.08 -12.60
C LEU A 124 -10.83 6.85 -12.15
N LEU A 125 -10.66 6.52 -10.87
CA LEU A 125 -9.36 6.12 -10.33
C LEU A 125 -8.92 4.82 -11.01
N SER A 126 -7.83 4.86 -11.78
CA SER A 126 -7.31 3.69 -12.49
C SER A 126 -6.17 3.03 -11.73
N SER A 127 -5.28 3.82 -11.13
CA SER A 127 -4.18 3.31 -10.32
C SER A 127 -3.71 4.35 -9.31
N VAL A 128 -2.89 3.91 -8.38
CA VAL A 128 -2.06 4.77 -7.53
C VAL A 128 -0.60 4.42 -7.77
N GLU A 129 0.27 5.42 -7.73
CA GLU A 129 1.69 5.20 -7.86
C GLU A 129 2.23 4.30 -6.75
N SER A 130 3.23 3.48 -7.11
CA SER A 130 3.97 2.63 -6.19
C SER A 130 5.42 3.09 -6.11
N TYR A 131 6.03 3.02 -4.94
CA TYR A 131 7.45 3.30 -4.75
C TYR A 131 8.22 2.03 -4.37
N SER A 132 9.35 1.81 -5.05
CA SER A 132 10.25 0.69 -4.79
C SER A 132 11.70 1.13 -4.96
N SER A 133 12.56 0.87 -3.98
CA SER A 133 13.96 1.28 -4.01
C SER A 133 14.84 0.26 -3.30
N THR A 134 16.01 -0.02 -3.85
CA THR A 134 17.01 -0.87 -3.18
C THR A 134 17.67 -0.18 -1.99
N ARG A 135 17.58 1.16 -1.91
CA ARG A 135 18.06 1.99 -0.79
C ARG A 135 16.96 2.31 0.23
N GLY A 136 15.70 2.24 -0.18
CA GLY A 136 14.56 2.59 0.68
C GLY A 136 14.43 4.08 1.00
N ILE A 137 13.56 4.38 1.96
CA ILE A 137 13.39 5.69 2.60
C ILE A 137 13.96 5.57 4.01
N VAL A 138 15.01 6.33 4.28
CA VAL A 138 15.63 6.37 5.62
C VAL A 138 14.74 7.17 6.55
N LEU A 139 14.34 6.54 7.66
CA LEU A 139 13.61 7.15 8.75
C LEU A 139 14.58 7.43 9.89
N GLN A 140 14.46 8.62 10.48
CA GLN A 140 15.34 9.11 11.52
C GLN A 140 14.82 8.67 12.90
N PRO A 141 15.70 8.12 13.76
CA PRO A 141 15.34 7.81 15.14
C PRO A 141 14.79 9.05 15.87
N GLY A 142 13.69 8.86 16.61
CA GLY A 142 13.07 9.94 17.40
C GLY A 142 12.21 10.93 16.61
N HIS A 143 12.09 10.78 15.29
CA HIS A 143 11.17 11.59 14.49
C HIS A 143 9.75 11.04 14.52
N ASP A 144 8.79 11.95 14.45
CA ASP A 144 7.37 11.65 14.28
C ASP A 144 7.01 11.65 12.79
N TYR A 145 6.27 10.61 12.36
CA TYR A 145 5.84 10.44 10.99
C TYR A 145 4.33 10.46 10.85
N GLU A 146 3.85 10.97 9.73
CA GLU A 146 2.44 11.01 9.37
C GLU A 146 2.19 10.38 8.00
N ALA A 147 1.09 9.65 7.90
CA ALA A 147 0.42 9.39 6.63
C ALA A 147 -0.58 10.52 6.36
N ILE A 148 -0.37 11.26 5.27
CA ILE A 148 -1.26 12.34 4.83
C ILE A 148 -2.03 11.86 3.60
N ILE A 149 -3.35 11.73 3.73
CA ILE A 149 -4.23 11.24 2.67
C ILE A 149 -5.10 12.40 2.20
N ARG A 150 -5.06 12.69 0.90
CA ARG A 150 -5.88 13.74 0.30
C ARG A 150 -6.98 13.12 -0.56
N TYR A 151 -8.20 13.58 -0.35
CA TYR A 151 -9.36 13.30 -1.19
C TYR A 151 -9.89 14.59 -1.80
N ASP A 152 -10.48 14.47 -2.98
CA ASP A 152 -11.27 15.51 -3.64
C ASP A 152 -12.65 14.94 -3.97
N ASN A 153 -13.67 15.40 -3.24
CA ASN A 153 -15.05 14.97 -3.44
C ASN A 153 -15.84 16.05 -4.21
N PRO A 154 -16.00 15.91 -5.54
CA PRO A 154 -16.73 16.87 -6.37
C PRO A 154 -18.25 16.69 -6.30
N THR A 155 -18.75 15.72 -5.53
CA THR A 155 -20.18 15.43 -5.44
C THR A 155 -20.85 16.33 -4.39
N GLN A 156 -22.19 16.36 -4.39
CA GLN A 156 -22.97 17.10 -3.41
C GLN A 156 -23.28 16.30 -2.13
N SER A 157 -22.75 15.08 -2.00
CA SER A 157 -23.00 14.21 -0.86
C SER A 157 -21.70 13.65 -0.29
N PRO A 158 -21.66 13.24 0.99
CA PRO A 158 -20.52 12.52 1.51
C PRO A 158 -20.25 11.25 0.71
N ILE A 159 -18.97 10.96 0.49
CA ILE A 159 -18.53 9.69 -0.12
C ILE A 159 -17.71 8.90 0.89
N ARG A 160 -17.63 7.59 0.71
CA ARG A 160 -16.77 6.73 1.54
C ARG A 160 -15.31 6.94 1.17
N GLY A 161 -14.44 7.05 2.17
CA GLY A 161 -13.00 6.97 2.03
C GLY A 161 -12.42 5.75 2.75
N VAL A 162 -11.36 5.19 2.17
CA VAL A 162 -10.47 4.20 2.80
C VAL A 162 -9.04 4.43 2.30
N CYS A 163 -8.05 4.11 3.12
CA CYS A 163 -6.66 4.05 2.65
C CYS A 163 -5.90 3.00 3.45
N TYR A 164 -5.19 2.13 2.73
CA TYR A 164 -4.20 1.25 3.31
C TYR A 164 -2.84 1.58 2.72
N LEU A 165 -1.85 1.79 3.58
CA LEU A 165 -0.46 1.93 3.18
C LEU A 165 0.26 0.62 3.48
N THR A 166 0.81 -0.01 2.46
CA THR A 166 1.64 -1.21 2.60
C THR A 166 3.10 -0.81 2.52
N PHE A 167 3.79 -0.92 3.65
CA PHE A 167 5.20 -0.67 3.77
C PHE A 167 5.98 -1.98 3.61
N TYR A 168 7.09 -1.92 2.87
CA TYR A 168 8.01 -3.01 2.63
C TYR A 168 9.27 -2.72 3.44
N PHE A 169 9.53 -3.47 4.51
CA PHE A 169 10.69 -3.30 5.37
C PHE A 169 11.76 -4.31 4.99
N TYR A 170 13.03 -3.90 4.95
CA TYR A 170 14.12 -4.87 4.97
C TYR A 170 14.10 -5.60 6.32
N ASP A 171 13.96 -6.92 6.28
CA ASP A 171 13.89 -7.73 7.50
C ASP A 171 15.29 -8.16 7.94
N SER A 172 16.00 -7.28 8.65
CA SER A 172 17.33 -7.59 9.20
C SER A 172 17.29 -8.67 10.30
N ALA A 173 16.11 -8.94 10.87
CA ALA A 173 15.90 -9.93 11.91
C ALA A 173 15.50 -11.30 11.36
N PHE A 174 15.20 -11.39 10.06
CA PHE A 174 14.82 -12.64 9.42
C PHE A 174 15.91 -13.69 9.63
N LYS A 175 15.53 -14.77 10.32
CA LYS A 175 16.35 -15.97 10.46
C LYS A 175 15.78 -17.04 9.55
N LYS A 176 16.63 -17.58 8.69
CA LYS A 176 16.28 -18.72 7.86
C LYS A 176 15.93 -19.91 8.77
N PRO A 177 14.80 -20.60 8.56
CA PRO A 177 14.49 -21.82 9.29
C PRO A 177 15.58 -22.86 9.10
N GLU A 178 15.93 -23.58 10.17
CA GLU A 178 16.78 -24.76 10.09
C GLU A 178 16.04 -25.85 9.30
N ARG A 179 16.80 -26.63 8.51
CA ARG A 179 16.26 -27.68 7.64
C ARG A 179 15.98 -28.96 8.40
#